data_AF-A0A3P9Q444-F1
#
_entry.id   AF-A0A3P9Q444-F1
#
_cell.length_a   1.000
_cell.length_b   1.000
_cell.length_c   1.000
_cell.angle_alpha   90.00
_cell.angle_beta   90.00
_cell.angle_gamma   90.00
#
_symmetry.space_group_name_H-M   'P 1'
#
loop_
_entity.id
_entity.type
_entity.pdbx_description
1 polymer ?
#
loop_
_entity_poly.entity_id
_entity_poly.type
_entity_poly.pdbx_seq_one_letter_code
_entity_poly.pdbx_strand_id
1 'polypeptide(L)'
;MLIYSGLFSIGGSQAFGAPVYMYEFVYVTDRPTPNRPSFVKADHADDVGFMYGAFNCTVQDERFSRTMMSYWASFARTGSPNGPGLVNWPLFDKQKQEYMELGQTQTVKQKLRKDRVHFITVTLPQKLQQTAAAAAARAAN
;
A
#
# COMPACT_ATOMS: atom_id res chain seq x y z
N MET A 1 -5.99 4.45 -16.91
CA MET A 1 -4.63 4.21 -16.33
C MET A 1 -4.80 3.83 -14.87
N LEU A 2 -4.90 2.53 -14.59
CA LEU A 2 -5.04 1.99 -13.24
C LEU A 2 -3.63 1.87 -12.65
N ILE A 3 -3.29 2.77 -11.73
CA ILE A 3 -2.04 2.70 -10.99
C ILE A 3 -2.30 1.74 -9.83
N TYR A 4 -2.10 0.44 -10.07
CA TYR A 4 -2.13 -0.57 -9.03
C TYR A 4 -0.95 -0.32 -8.10
N SER A 5 -1.23 0.28 -6.95
CA SER A 5 -0.38 0.12 -5.78
C SER A 5 -1.28 -0.51 -4.75
N GLY A 6 -0.93 -1.72 -4.34
CA GLY A 6 -1.68 -2.45 -3.34
C GLY A 6 -1.62 -1.69 -2.03
N LEU A 7 -2.80 -1.40 -1.46
CA LEU A 7 -2.90 -1.01 -0.07
C LEU A 7 -2.80 -2.29 0.74
N PHE A 8 -1.74 -2.41 1.52
CA PHE A 8 -1.57 -3.53 2.42
C PHE A 8 -1.39 -2.99 3.84
N SER A 9 -2.18 -3.56 4.73
CA SER A 9 -2.14 -3.32 6.16
C SER A 9 -1.58 -4.56 6.82
N ILE A 10 -0.67 -4.37 7.76
CA ILE A 10 -0.18 -5.43 8.64
C ILE A 10 -0.72 -5.10 10.04
N GLY A 11 -1.64 -5.92 10.55
CA GLY A 11 -2.33 -5.69 11.82
C GLY A 11 -3.83 -6.00 11.79
N GLY A 12 -4.48 -5.87 12.95
CA GLY A 12 -5.93 -6.04 13.10
C GLY A 12 -6.71 -4.82 12.59
N SER A 13 -7.99 -4.68 12.94
CA SER A 13 -8.72 -3.46 12.59
C SER A 13 -8.46 -2.36 13.62
N GLN A 14 -8.13 -1.15 13.14
CA GLN A 14 -8.11 0.04 14.01
C GLN A 14 -9.49 0.37 14.60
N ALA A 15 -10.57 -0.17 14.02
CA ALA A 15 -11.91 -0.03 14.58
C ALA A 15 -12.06 -0.83 15.89
N PHE A 16 -11.27 -1.89 16.07
CA PHE A 16 -11.22 -2.70 17.29
C PHE A 16 -10.00 -2.37 18.18
N GLY A 17 -9.34 -1.24 17.93
CA GLY A 17 -8.19 -0.78 18.73
C GLY A 17 -6.91 -1.60 18.53
N ALA A 18 -6.86 -2.44 17.49
CA ALA A 18 -5.66 -3.22 17.19
C ALA A 18 -4.60 -2.35 16.49
N PRO A 19 -3.30 -2.55 16.77
CA PRO A 19 -2.24 -1.83 16.09
C PRO A 19 -2.24 -2.16 14.60
N VAL A 20 -2.12 -1.12 13.77
CA VAL A 20 -2.02 -1.23 12.31
C VAL A 20 -0.78 -0.54 11.81
N TYR A 21 -0.07 -1.20 10.90
CA TYR A 21 1.01 -0.64 10.13
C TYR A 21 0.62 -0.67 8.66
N MET A 22 0.67 0.47 7.99
CA MET A 22 0.25 0.62 6.58
C MET A 22 1.47 0.78 5.68
N TYR A 23 1.45 0.18 4.48
CA TYR A 23 2.44 0.46 3.44
C TYR A 23 1.87 0.67 2.04
N GLU A 24 2.68 1.31 1.19
CA GLU A 24 2.58 1.27 -0.27
C GLU A 24 3.86 0.68 -0.83
N PHE A 25 3.75 -0.37 -1.64
CA PHE A 25 4.89 -0.97 -2.32
C PHE A 25 5.11 -0.30 -3.67
N VAL A 26 6.31 0.23 -3.90
CA VAL A 26 6.67 0.99 -5.12
C VAL A 26 8.00 0.54 -5.73
N TYR A 27 8.63 -0.49 -5.17
CA TYR A 27 9.89 -1.02 -5.68
C TYR A 27 9.69 -1.68 -7.05
N VAL A 28 10.61 -1.42 -7.97
CA VAL A 28 10.67 -2.06 -9.29
C VAL A 28 12.00 -2.79 -9.35
N THR A 29 11.95 -4.10 -9.61
CA THR A 29 13.17 -4.91 -9.81
C THR A 29 13.89 -4.49 -11.07
N ASP A 30 15.22 -4.52 -11.02
CA ASP A 30 16.07 -4.32 -12.19
C ASP A 30 16.03 -5.53 -13.14
N ARG A 31 15.44 -6.65 -12.71
CA ARG A 31 15.24 -7.82 -13.55
C ARG A 31 14.23 -7.51 -14.66
N PRO A 32 14.55 -7.82 -15.93
CA PRO A 32 13.56 -7.84 -16.99
C PRO A 32 12.47 -8.87 -16.69
N THR A 33 11.25 -8.40 -16.46
CA THR A 33 10.05 -9.24 -16.39
C THR A 33 9.48 -9.41 -17.79
N PRO A 34 9.51 -10.63 -18.37
CA PRO A 34 8.94 -10.87 -19.69
C PRO A 34 7.48 -10.41 -19.74
N ASN A 35 7.08 -9.77 -20.83
CA ASN A 35 5.72 -9.27 -21.06
C ASN A 35 5.26 -8.12 -20.15
N ARG A 36 6.13 -7.52 -19.32
CA ARG A 36 5.82 -6.29 -18.58
C ARG A 36 6.22 -5.06 -19.40
N PRO A 37 5.26 -4.21 -19.82
CA PRO A 37 5.59 -2.95 -20.48
C PRO A 37 6.38 -2.02 -19.55
N SER A 38 7.30 -1.22 -20.11
CA SER A 38 8.21 -0.35 -19.34
C SER A 38 7.53 0.75 -18.50
N PHE A 39 6.29 1.11 -18.83
CA PHE A 39 5.51 2.07 -18.05
C PHE A 39 4.88 1.45 -16.78
N VAL A 40 4.85 0.12 -16.68
CA VAL A 40 4.37 -0.59 -15.50
C VAL A 40 5.47 -0.56 -14.45
N LYS A 41 5.16 0.02 -13.30
CA LYS A 41 6.06 0.08 -12.14
C LYS A 41 5.87 -1.19 -11.29
N ALA A 42 5.81 -1.04 -9.97
CA ALA A 42 5.33 -2.09 -9.08
C ALA A 42 3.93 -2.55 -9.52
N ASP A 43 3.80 -3.83 -9.79
CA ASP A 43 2.56 -4.46 -10.21
C ASP A 43 1.94 -5.27 -9.05
N HIS A 44 0.74 -5.81 -9.28
CA HIS A 44 0.06 -6.63 -8.30
C HIS A 44 0.90 -7.84 -7.86
N ALA A 45 1.07 -7.97 -6.54
CA ALA A 45 1.80 -9.04 -5.86
C ALA A 45 3.33 -9.08 -6.08
N ASP A 46 3.92 -8.03 -6.65
CA ASP A 46 5.38 -7.93 -6.79
C ASP A 46 6.12 -7.97 -5.43
N ASP A 47 5.48 -7.53 -4.35
CA ASP A 47 6.02 -7.52 -3.00
C ASP A 47 6.21 -8.92 -2.39
N VAL A 48 5.37 -9.88 -2.80
CA VAL A 48 5.32 -11.23 -2.21
C VAL A 48 6.66 -11.94 -2.33
N GLY A 49 7.31 -11.93 -3.50
CA GLY A 49 8.59 -12.61 -3.65
C GLY A 49 9.72 -11.96 -2.84
N PHE A 50 9.66 -10.65 -2.60
CA PHE A 50 10.62 -9.97 -1.72
C PHE A 50 10.40 -10.32 -0.24
N MET A 51 9.14 -10.54 0.17
CA MET A 51 8.81 -10.99 1.53
C MET A 51 9.34 -12.40 1.84
N TYR A 52 9.46 -13.27 0.84
CA TYR A 52 9.91 -14.66 1.02
C TYR A 52 11.39 -14.89 0.66
N GLY A 53 12.13 -13.86 0.24
CA GLY A 53 13.51 -14.06 -0.20
C GLY A 53 13.65 -14.73 -1.57
N ALA A 54 12.58 -14.76 -2.37
CA ALA A 54 12.56 -15.43 -3.67
C ALA A 54 13.25 -14.64 -4.79
N PHE A 55 13.54 -13.35 -4.56
CA PHE A 55 14.21 -12.48 -5.52
C PHE A 55 15.64 -12.15 -5.05
N ASN A 56 16.62 -12.77 -5.70
CA ASN A 56 18.05 -12.54 -5.51
C ASN A 56 18.76 -12.17 -6.83
N CYS A 57 18.06 -11.41 -7.68
CA CYS A 57 18.51 -11.19 -9.06
C CYS A 57 19.62 -10.14 -9.17
N THR A 58 19.64 -9.16 -8.28
CA THR A 58 20.71 -8.17 -8.15
C THR A 58 21.06 -7.98 -6.67
N VAL A 59 22.24 -7.40 -6.40
CA VAL A 59 22.64 -7.02 -5.02
C VAL A 59 21.63 -6.06 -4.40
N GLN A 60 21.01 -5.20 -5.20
CA GLN A 60 19.99 -4.26 -4.72
C GLN A 60 18.69 -5.00 -4.37
N ASP A 61 18.24 -5.93 -5.21
CA ASP A 61 17.06 -6.76 -4.96
C ASP A 61 17.24 -7.61 -3.70
N GLU A 62 18.41 -8.22 -3.52
CA GLU A 62 18.75 -9.00 -2.33
C GLU A 62 18.72 -8.15 -1.05
N ARG A 63 19.31 -6.95 -1.09
CA ARG A 63 19.31 -6.02 0.04
C ARG A 63 17.88 -5.61 0.39
N PHE A 64 17.10 -5.24 -0.61
CA PHE A 64 15.70 -4.85 -0.41
C PHE A 64 14.85 -6.02 0.12
N SER A 65 15.06 -7.24 -0.40
CA SER A 65 14.41 -8.45 0.12
C SER A 65 14.76 -8.73 1.58
N ARG A 66 16.04 -8.58 1.98
CA ARG A 66 16.45 -8.72 3.38
C ARG A 66 15.78 -7.71 4.29
N THR A 67 15.63 -6.47 3.83
CA THR A 67 14.90 -5.43 4.55
C THR A 67 13.42 -5.80 4.71
N MET A 68 12.75 -6.24 3.63
CA MET A 68 11.36 -6.72 3.66
C MET A 68 11.20 -7.88 4.63
N MET A 69 12.00 -8.94 4.50
CA MET A 69 11.99 -10.07 5.43
C MET A 69 12.18 -9.64 6.89
N SER A 70 13.05 -8.66 7.15
CA SER A 70 13.31 -8.16 8.51
C SER A 70 12.09 -7.45 9.11
N TYR A 71 11.37 -6.62 8.34
CA TYR A 71 10.13 -6.00 8.81
C TYR A 71 9.06 -7.06 9.13
N TRP A 72 8.84 -8.01 8.21
CA TRP A 72 7.81 -9.04 8.40
C TRP A 72 8.15 -10.01 9.54
N ALA A 73 9.41 -10.42 9.66
CA ALA A 73 9.85 -11.27 10.77
C ALA A 73 9.75 -10.56 12.12
N SER A 74 10.07 -9.27 12.18
CA SER A 74 9.92 -8.46 13.40
C SER A 74 8.46 -8.33 13.80
N PHE A 75 7.57 -8.08 12.82
CA PHE A 75 6.14 -8.01 13.05
C PHE A 75 5.58 -9.35 13.53
N ALA A 76 5.92 -10.46 12.87
CA ALA A 76 5.46 -11.79 13.27
C ALA A 76 5.91 -12.15 14.70
N ARG A 77 7.08 -11.67 15.14
CA ARG A 77 7.63 -11.95 16.47
C ARG A 77 7.03 -11.07 17.57
N THR A 78 6.81 -9.79 17.29
CA THR A 78 6.55 -8.78 18.33
C THR A 78 5.25 -7.99 18.16
N GLY A 79 4.58 -8.13 17.02
CA GLY A 79 3.47 -7.26 16.62
C GLY A 79 3.91 -5.87 16.14
N SER A 80 5.22 -5.60 16.05
CA SER A 80 5.79 -4.38 15.47
C SER A 80 6.79 -4.72 14.37
N PRO A 81 6.74 -4.07 13.19
CA PRO A 81 7.71 -4.32 12.13
C PRO A 81 9.10 -3.73 12.45
N ASN A 82 9.22 -2.89 13.49
CA ASN A 82 10.46 -2.20 13.82
C ASN A 82 11.54 -3.16 14.37
N GLY A 83 12.78 -2.87 14.00
CA GLY A 83 13.95 -3.65 14.41
C GLY A 83 15.27 -2.91 14.16
N PRO A 84 16.39 -3.44 14.67
CA PRO A 84 17.70 -2.81 14.52
C PRO A 84 18.06 -2.58 13.05
N GLY A 85 18.52 -1.37 12.71
CA GLY A 85 18.95 -1.01 11.36
C GLY A 85 17.82 -0.78 10.34
N LEU A 86 16.55 -0.85 10.77
CA LEU A 86 15.40 -0.56 9.92
C LEU A 86 14.93 0.88 10.09
N VAL A 87 14.35 1.45 9.03
CA VAL A 87 13.65 2.74 9.12
C VAL A 87 12.43 2.54 10.01
N ASN A 88 12.22 3.46 10.94
CA ASN A 88 11.08 3.37 11.85
C ASN A 88 9.76 3.45 11.08
N TRP A 89 8.99 2.38 11.15
CA TRP A 89 7.66 2.26 10.57
C TRP A 89 6.62 2.70 11.61
N PRO A 90 5.95 3.84 11.38
CA PRO A 90 5.02 4.39 12.35
C PRO A 90 3.77 3.53 12.47
N LEU A 91 3.22 3.50 13.68
CA LEU A 91 1.87 3.00 13.90
C LEU A 91 0.89 3.91 13.16
N PHE A 92 -0.07 3.31 12.46
CA PHE A 92 -1.08 4.05 11.73
C PHE A 92 -1.97 4.83 12.70
N ASP A 93 -2.01 6.15 12.51
CA ASP A 93 -2.89 7.06 13.22
C ASP A 93 -3.95 7.63 12.26
N LYS A 94 -5.20 7.76 12.71
CA LYS A 94 -6.31 8.22 11.86
C LYS A 94 -6.17 9.68 11.45
N GLN A 95 -5.48 10.50 12.24
CA GLN A 95 -5.31 11.94 11.97
C GLN A 95 -4.13 12.18 11.04
N LYS A 96 -2.97 11.57 11.33
CA LYS A 96 -1.75 11.70 10.54
C LYS A 96 -1.76 10.86 9.26
N GLN A 97 -2.39 9.67 9.33
CA GLN A 97 -2.48 8.70 8.25
C GLN A 97 -1.11 8.32 7.67
N GLU A 98 -0.15 8.09 8.56
CA GLU A 98 1.22 7.74 8.22
C GLU A 98 1.31 6.30 7.69
N TYR A 99 2.17 6.10 6.70
CA TYR A 99 2.47 4.79 6.12
C TYR A 99 3.92 4.72 5.65
N MET A 100 4.42 3.50 5.49
CA MET A 100 5.73 3.23 4.91
C MET A 100 5.60 3.09 3.39
N GLU A 101 6.34 3.89 2.63
CA GLU A 101 6.58 3.60 1.22
C GLU A 101 7.79 2.65 1.12
N LEU A 102 7.56 1.46 0.57
CA LEU A 102 8.56 0.43 0.36
C LEU A 102 9.08 0.51 -1.09
N GLY A 103 10.03 1.41 -1.31
CA GLY A 103 10.78 1.56 -2.56
C GLY A 103 12.26 1.19 -2.39
N GLN A 104 13.12 1.65 -3.31
CA GLN A 104 14.58 1.46 -3.18
C GLN A 104 15.10 1.99 -1.83
N THR A 105 14.49 3.07 -1.35
CA THR A 105 14.62 3.58 0.01
C THR A 105 13.28 3.51 0.73
N GLN A 106 13.30 3.21 2.02
CA GLN A 106 12.11 3.20 2.86
C GLN A 106 11.86 4.61 3.38
N THR A 107 10.66 5.13 3.11
CA THR A 107 10.30 6.50 3.51
C THR A 107 8.93 6.52 4.16
N VAL A 108 8.76 7.37 5.18
CA VAL A 108 7.45 7.59 5.80
C VAL A 108 6.72 8.67 5.02
N LYS A 109 5.49 8.35 4.61
CA LYS A 109 4.58 9.27 3.92
C LYS A 109 3.25 9.35 4.67
N GLN A 110 2.40 10.27 4.25
CA GLN A 110 1.11 10.53 4.88
C GLN A 110 -0.01 10.56 3.85
N LYS A 111 -1.23 10.24 4.31
CA LYS A 111 -2.49 10.45 3.57
C LYS A 111 -2.48 9.77 2.19
N LEU A 112 -2.14 8.48 2.18
CA LEU A 112 -2.04 7.66 0.97
C LEU A 112 -3.26 7.85 0.05
N ARG A 113 -3.02 8.38 -1.15
CA ARG A 113 -4.03 8.56 -2.21
C ARG A 113 -5.33 9.24 -1.74
N LYS A 114 -5.25 10.13 -0.74
CA LYS A 114 -6.40 10.74 -0.06
C LYS A 114 -7.51 11.20 -1.01
N ASP A 115 -7.16 11.90 -2.07
CA ASP A 115 -8.16 12.47 -2.99
C ASP A 115 -8.89 11.39 -3.80
N ARG A 116 -8.18 10.31 -4.19
CA ARG A 116 -8.78 9.16 -4.87
C ARG A 116 -9.69 8.37 -3.93
N VAL A 117 -9.23 8.16 -2.69
CA VAL A 117 -10.04 7.49 -1.66
C VAL A 117 -11.31 8.30 -1.41
N HIS A 118 -11.19 9.62 -1.19
CA HIS A 118 -12.33 10.51 -0.99
C HIS A 118 -13.29 10.50 -2.19
N PHE A 119 -12.77 10.56 -3.41
CA PHE A 119 -13.58 10.51 -4.60
C PHE A 119 -14.42 9.22 -4.68
N ILE A 120 -13.79 8.06 -4.44
CA ILE A 120 -14.46 6.76 -4.56
C ILE A 120 -15.45 6.52 -3.40
N THR A 121 -15.10 6.91 -2.18
CA THR A 121 -15.91 6.58 -0.98
C THR A 121 -16.97 7.63 -0.64
N VAL A 122 -16.79 8.89 -1.07
CA VAL A 122 -17.70 10.00 -0.74
C VAL A 122 -18.30 10.60 -2.01
N THR A 123 -17.47 11.13 -2.91
CA THR A 123 -17.95 11.95 -4.03
C THR A 123 -18.77 11.14 -5.04
N LEU A 124 -18.29 9.96 -5.43
CA LEU A 124 -18.94 9.12 -6.42
C LEU A 124 -20.31 8.60 -5.93
N PRO A 125 -20.45 8.01 -4.73
CA PRO A 125 -21.76 7.60 -4.20
C PRO A 125 -22.77 8.75 -4.12
N GLN A 126 -22.35 9.93 -3.65
CA GLN A 126 -23.21 11.10 -3.57
C GLN A 126 -23.72 11.54 -4.95
N LYS A 127 -22.84 11.58 -5.95
CA LYS A 127 -23.22 11.91 -7.32
C LYS A 127 -24.20 10.89 -7.91
N LEU A 128 -24.00 9.60 -7.64
CA LEU A 128 -24.91 8.55 -8.11
C LEU A 128 -26.30 8.70 -7.49
N GLN A 129 -26.38 8.98 -6.18
CA GLN A 129 -27.65 9.23 -5.49
C GLN A 129 -28.38 10.47 -6.03
N GLN A 130 -27.66 11.57 -6.23
CA GLN A 130 -28.22 12.80 -6.83
C GLN A 130 -28.76 12.54 -8.24
N THR A 131 -28.01 11.79 -9.06
CA THR A 131 -28.42 11.46 -10.43
C THR A 131 -29.68 10.58 -10.43
N ALA A 132 -29.74 9.59 -9.54
CA ALA A 132 -30.92 8.72 -9.39
C ALA A 132 -32.16 9.50 -8.92
N ALA A 133 -32.01 10.38 -7.92
CA ALA A 133 -33.09 11.23 -7.43
C ALA A 133 -33.61 12.19 -8.50
N ALA A 134 -32.71 12.80 -9.28
CA ALA A 134 -33.09 13.67 -10.39
C ALA A 134 -33.83 12.91 -11.50
N ALA A 135 -33.42 11.68 -11.80
CA ALA A 135 -34.12 10.82 -12.77
C ALA A 135 -35.52 10.44 -12.28
N ALA A 136 -35.67 10.07 -11.00
CA ALA A 136 -36.97 9.75 -10.41
C ALA A 136 -37.93 10.95 -10.41
N ALA A 137 -37.44 12.14 -10.06
CA ALA A 137 -38.25 13.37 -10.09
C ALA A 137 -38.71 13.73 -11.51
N ARG A 138 -37.88 13.48 -12.53
CA ARG A 138 -38.27 13.69 -13.94
C ARG A 138 -39.32 12.71 -14.43
N ALA A 139 -39.32 11.48 -13.91
CA ALA A 139 -40.29 10.46 -14.30
C ALA A 139 -41.67 10.64 -13.61
N ALA A 140 -41.75 11.47 -12.56
CA ALA A 140 -42.96 11.75 -11.81
C ALA A 140 -43.74 12.98 -12.29
N ASN A 141 -43.19 13.74 -13.25
CA ASN A 141 -43.81 14.90 -13.91
C ASN A 141 -44.19 14.54 -15.34
#